data_AF-A0A380NZP6-F1
#
_entry.id   AF-A0A380NZP6-F1
#
_cell.length_a   1.000
_cell.length_b   1.000
_cell.length_c   1.000
_cell.angle_alpha   90.00
_cell.angle_beta   90.00
_cell.angle_gamma   90.00
#
_symmetry.space_group_name_H-M   'P 1'
#
loop_
_entity.id
_entity.type
_entity.pdbx_description
1 polymer ?
#
loop_
_entity_poly.entity_id
_entity_poly.type
_entity_poly.pdbx_seq_one_letter_code
_entity_poly.pdbx_strand_id
1 'polypeptide(L)'
;MTSAHAKAWPTETMPELPEDAEEKEHFAKLGNQKLTQRVIADMPTIYSRKLTDEHRLIDLGLTSLQNFYEADVAVLSSGMFLTDLPAGPVTQKDLHDRLPHAVHPMLTKLTGHELQRLLLEIQKIETFY
;
A
#
# COMPACT_ATOMS: atom_id res chain seq x y z
N MET A 1 6.33 -7.62 54.95
CA MET A 1 6.65 -7.13 53.60
C MET A 1 5.94 -8.01 52.61
N THR A 2 4.99 -7.48 51.83
CA THR A 2 4.18 -8.26 50.89
C THR A 2 4.92 -8.33 49.56
N SER A 3 5.38 -9.52 49.18
CA SER A 3 6.08 -9.74 47.91
C SER A 3 5.06 -9.77 46.76
N ALA A 4 5.15 -8.82 45.84
CA ALA A 4 4.35 -8.82 44.61
C ALA A 4 5.12 -9.57 43.51
N HIS A 5 4.45 -10.50 42.83
CA HIS A 5 5.01 -11.24 41.71
C HIS A 5 4.25 -10.87 40.43
N ALA A 6 4.97 -10.63 39.34
CA ALA A 6 4.41 -10.44 38.01
C ALA A 6 4.84 -11.62 37.12
N LYS A 7 3.96 -12.04 36.20
CA LYS A 7 4.25 -13.10 35.23
C LYS A 7 3.83 -12.63 33.84
N ALA A 8 4.72 -12.80 32.86
CA ALA A 8 4.40 -12.61 31.45
C ALA A 8 3.79 -13.89 30.86
N TRP A 9 2.85 -13.72 29.95
CA TRP A 9 2.22 -14.81 29.20
C TRP A 9 2.53 -14.68 27.71
N PRO A 10 2.88 -15.77 27.02
CA PRO A 10 3.03 -15.74 25.56
C PRO A 10 1.70 -15.39 24.90
N THR A 11 1.69 -14.36 24.04
CA THR A 11 0.48 -13.89 23.33
C THR A 11 -0.19 -15.01 22.54
N GLU A 12 0.60 -15.91 21.94
CA GLU A 12 0.12 -17.07 21.18
C GLU A 12 -0.72 -18.06 22.01
N THR A 13 -0.57 -18.04 23.34
CA THR A 13 -1.30 -18.94 24.26
C THR A 13 -2.53 -18.27 24.88
N MET A 14 -2.82 -17.01 24.53
CA MET A 14 -3.98 -16.30 25.04
C MET A 14 -5.26 -16.81 24.37
N PRO A 15 -6.32 -17.13 25.12
CA PRO A 15 -7.59 -17.52 24.55
C PRO A 15 -8.24 -16.31 23.86
N GLU A 16 -8.86 -16.54 22.70
CA GLU A 16 -9.76 -15.56 22.09
C GLU A 16 -11.06 -15.51 22.92
N LEU A 17 -11.43 -14.32 23.37
CA LEU A 17 -12.64 -14.07 24.14
C LEU A 17 -13.79 -13.71 23.19
N PRO A 18 -15.06 -13.98 23.56
CA PRO A 18 -16.20 -13.57 22.74
C PRO A 18 -16.23 -12.06 22.43
N GLU A 19 -15.78 -11.23 23.38
CA GLU A 19 -15.70 -9.78 23.21
C GLU A 19 -14.66 -9.36 22.16
N ASP A 20 -13.64 -10.17 21.87
CA ASP A 20 -12.61 -9.87 20.88
C ASP A 20 -13.20 -9.73 19.48
N ALA A 21 -14.21 -10.55 19.16
CA ALA A 21 -14.90 -10.48 17.88
C ALA A 21 -15.67 -9.17 17.72
N GLU A 22 -16.41 -8.76 18.76
CA GLU A 22 -17.16 -7.50 18.78
C GLU A 22 -16.22 -6.29 18.70
N GLU A 23 -15.10 -6.32 19.43
CA GLU A 23 -14.10 -5.26 19.43
C GLU A 23 -13.43 -5.12 18.05
N LYS A 24 -13.06 -6.24 17.42
CA LYS A 24 -12.51 -6.25 16.06
C LYS A 24 -13.48 -5.63 15.05
N GLU A 25 -14.76 -6.01 15.11
CA GLU A 25 -15.78 -5.45 14.22
C GLU A 25 -15.98 -3.95 14.47
N HIS A 26 -16.04 -3.54 15.74
CA HIS A 26 -16.16 -2.14 16.13
C HIS A 26 -15.03 -1.29 15.56
N PHE A 27 -13.77 -1.71 15.75
CA PHE A 27 -12.63 -0.97 15.24
C PHE A 27 -12.53 -1.00 13.72
N ALA A 28 -12.86 -2.11 13.07
CA ALA A 28 -12.93 -2.19 11.62
C ALA A 28 -13.95 -1.18 11.08
N LYS A 29 -15.15 -1.13 11.65
CA LYS A 29 -16.20 -0.17 11.24
C LYS A 29 -15.76 1.28 11.46
N LEU A 30 -15.20 1.58 12.63
CA LEU A 30 -14.72 2.92 12.97
C LEU A 30 -13.59 3.36 12.03
N GLY A 31 -12.62 2.48 11.76
CA GLY A 31 -11.52 2.74 10.83
C GLY A 31 -12.03 3.03 9.42
N ASN A 32 -12.91 2.18 8.90
CA ASN A 32 -13.53 2.36 7.58
C ASN A 32 -14.28 3.69 7.49
N GLN A 33 -15.08 4.02 8.50
CA GLN A 33 -15.81 5.30 8.55
C GLN A 33 -14.84 6.50 8.49
N LYS A 34 -13.76 6.48 9.28
CA LYS A 34 -12.77 7.56 9.27
C LYS A 34 -12.07 7.71 7.92
N LEU A 35 -11.72 6.59 7.28
CA LEU A 35 -11.08 6.59 5.97
C LEU A 35 -12.00 7.13 4.87
N THR A 36 -13.28 6.76 4.89
CA THR A 36 -14.28 7.23 3.91
C THR A 36 -14.59 8.73 4.07
N GLN A 37 -14.55 9.26 5.29
CA GLN A 37 -14.81 10.69 5.53
C GLN A 37 -13.67 11.61 5.05
N ARG A 38 -12.48 11.06 4.80
CA ARG A 38 -11.30 11.85 4.42
C ARG A 38 -11.11 11.85 2.91
N VAL A 39 -11.68 12.84 2.24
CA VAL A 39 -11.38 13.16 0.83
C VAL A 39 -9.96 13.72 0.75
N ILE A 40 -9.13 13.16 -0.13
CA ILE A 40 -7.70 13.51 -0.29
C ILE A 40 -7.38 14.12 -1.65
N ALA A 41 -8.24 13.89 -2.66
CA ALA A 41 -8.09 14.42 -3.99
C ALA A 41 -9.45 14.50 -4.70
N ASP A 42 -9.52 15.28 -5.76
CA ASP A 42 -10.62 15.27 -6.72
C ASP A 42 -10.03 14.98 -8.10
N MET A 43 -10.36 13.80 -8.65
CA MET A 43 -9.72 13.30 -9.86
C MET A 43 -10.48 13.78 -11.11
N PRO A 44 -9.79 14.38 -12.10
CA PRO A 44 -10.45 14.93 -13.28
C PRO A 44 -11.03 13.86 -14.22
N THR A 45 -10.53 12.62 -14.12
CA THR A 45 -10.88 11.48 -14.96
C THR A 45 -10.61 10.18 -14.22
N ILE A 46 -11.06 9.07 -14.78
CA ILE A 46 -10.75 7.73 -14.27
C ILE A 46 -9.31 7.39 -14.61
N TYR A 47 -8.57 6.86 -13.65
CA TYR A 47 -7.24 6.29 -13.87
C TYR A 47 -7.33 4.76 -13.85
N SER A 48 -7.12 4.17 -15.02
CA SER A 48 -7.23 2.73 -15.26
C SER A 48 -6.00 1.99 -14.75
N ARG A 49 -6.21 0.79 -14.21
CA ARG A 49 -5.11 -0.13 -13.88
C ARG A 49 -4.45 -0.72 -15.13
N LYS A 50 -5.10 -0.66 -16.30
CA LYS A 50 -4.58 -1.26 -17.53
C LYS A 50 -3.45 -0.41 -18.10
N LEU A 51 -2.35 -1.07 -18.46
CA LEU A 51 -1.16 -0.41 -19.01
C LEU A 51 -1.36 0.12 -20.44
N THR A 52 -2.41 -0.33 -21.12
CA THR A 52 -2.76 0.04 -22.51
C THR A 52 -3.60 1.30 -22.62
N ASP A 53 -4.17 1.77 -21.52
CA ASP A 53 -5.10 2.90 -21.52
C ASP A 53 -4.32 4.22 -21.44
N GLU A 54 -4.97 5.34 -21.78
CA GLU A 54 -4.32 6.66 -21.79
C GLU A 54 -4.03 7.19 -20.37
N HIS A 55 -5.03 7.13 -19.49
CA HIS A 55 -4.90 7.56 -18.10
C HIS A 55 -4.59 6.38 -17.21
N ARG A 56 -3.31 6.08 -17.02
CA ARG A 56 -2.86 4.89 -16.29
C ARG A 56 -2.59 5.22 -14.84
N LEU A 57 -3.14 4.42 -13.93
CA LEU A 57 -2.93 4.56 -12.49
C LEU A 57 -1.46 4.34 -12.10
N ILE A 58 -0.74 3.50 -12.86
CA ILE A 58 0.70 3.29 -12.62
C ILE A 58 1.53 4.55 -12.84
N ASP A 59 1.19 5.39 -13.81
CA ASP A 59 1.92 6.64 -14.09
C ASP A 59 1.74 7.64 -12.95
N LEU A 60 0.51 7.71 -12.42
CA LEU A 60 0.21 8.53 -11.25
C LEU A 60 1.00 8.05 -10.03
N GLY A 61 1.07 6.73 -9.82
CA GLY A 61 1.87 6.12 -8.74
C GLY A 61 3.37 6.39 -8.87
N LEU A 62 3.94 6.18 -10.07
CA LEU A 62 5.35 6.43 -10.35
C LEU A 62 5.70 7.91 -10.11
N THR A 63 4.91 8.82 -10.68
CA THR A 63 5.11 10.27 -10.53
C THR A 63 5.00 10.68 -9.05
N SER A 64 4.03 10.12 -8.33
CA SER A 64 3.85 10.39 -6.89
C SER A 64 5.07 9.96 -6.07
N LEU A 65 5.66 8.80 -6.39
CA LEU A 65 6.87 8.32 -5.72
C LEU A 65 8.10 9.17 -6.04
N GLN A 66 8.30 9.52 -7.32
CA GLN A 66 9.41 10.40 -7.72
C GLN A 66 9.33 11.74 -7.00
N ASN A 67 8.14 12.34 -6.93
CA ASN A 67 7.92 13.61 -6.25
C ASN A 67 8.08 13.49 -4.73
N PHE A 68 7.58 12.41 -4.11
CA PHE A 68 7.64 12.25 -2.66
C PHE A 68 9.07 12.01 -2.15
N TYR A 69 9.87 11.24 -2.89
CA TYR A 69 11.25 10.91 -2.52
C TYR A 69 12.30 11.81 -3.18
N GLU A 70 11.90 12.74 -4.04
CA GLU A 70 12.79 13.55 -4.88
C GLU A 70 13.80 12.67 -5.66
N ALA A 71 13.30 11.57 -6.21
CA ALA A 71 14.11 10.55 -6.87
C ALA A 71 14.12 10.70 -8.40
N ASP A 72 15.27 10.47 -9.03
CA ASP A 72 15.43 10.52 -10.49
C ASP A 72 14.57 9.46 -11.21
N VAL A 73 14.40 8.28 -10.58
CA VAL A 73 13.71 7.12 -11.14
C VAL A 73 12.82 6.49 -10.07
N ALA A 74 11.59 6.13 -10.44
CA ALA A 74 10.74 5.25 -9.65
C ALA A 74 10.44 3.97 -10.43
N VAL A 75 10.22 2.88 -9.70
CA VAL A 75 9.85 1.58 -10.26
C VAL A 75 8.67 1.04 -9.46
N LEU A 76 7.63 0.57 -10.17
CA LEU A 76 6.46 -0.08 -9.60
C LEU A 76 6.16 -1.36 -10.39
N SER A 77 5.71 -2.39 -9.69
CA SER A 77 5.19 -3.60 -10.34
C SER A 77 3.86 -3.30 -11.03
N SER A 78 3.67 -3.84 -12.23
CA SER A 78 2.45 -3.65 -13.04
C SER A 78 1.16 -4.15 -12.34
N GLY A 79 1.27 -5.11 -11.43
CA GLY A 79 0.16 -5.64 -10.63
C GLY A 79 -0.09 -4.96 -9.28
N MET A 80 0.52 -3.79 -9.02
CA MET A 80 0.44 -3.12 -7.71
C MET A 80 -1.00 -2.69 -7.34
N PHE A 81 -1.79 -2.26 -8.32
CA PHE A 81 -3.13 -1.72 -8.11
C PHE A 81 -4.21 -2.76 -8.47
N LEU A 82 -5.14 -3.02 -7.55
CA LEU A 82 -6.20 -4.02 -7.74
C LEU A 82 -7.33 -3.53 -8.66
N THR A 83 -7.71 -2.26 -8.54
CA THR A 83 -8.84 -1.68 -9.27
C THR A 83 -8.55 -0.25 -9.72
N ASP A 84 -9.34 0.24 -10.67
CA ASP A 84 -9.23 1.59 -11.21
C ASP A 84 -9.56 2.65 -10.14
N LEU A 85 -8.95 3.83 -10.27
CA LEU A 85 -9.23 5.01 -9.44
C LEU A 85 -10.31 5.86 -10.14
N PRO A 86 -11.45 6.14 -9.48
CA PRO A 86 -12.58 6.80 -10.12
C PRO A 86 -12.28 8.29 -10.36
N ALA A 87 -13.06 8.89 -11.27
CA ALA A 87 -13.17 10.33 -11.39
C ALA A 87 -13.98 10.90 -10.21
N GLY A 88 -13.75 12.17 -9.88
CA GLY A 88 -14.40 12.85 -8.76
C GLY A 88 -13.66 12.67 -7.43
N PRO A 89 -14.35 12.86 -6.29
CA PRO A 89 -13.72 12.86 -4.98
C PRO A 89 -13.17 11.47 -4.64
N VAL A 90 -11.88 11.42 -4.35
CA VAL A 90 -11.16 10.22 -3.91
C VAL A 90 -10.87 10.33 -2.43
N THR A 91 -11.25 9.29 -1.68
CA THR A 91 -11.05 9.21 -0.23
C THR A 91 -9.79 8.42 0.13
N GLN A 92 -9.35 8.50 1.39
CA GLN A 92 -8.28 7.63 1.87
C GLN A 92 -8.70 6.15 1.83
N LYS A 93 -10.00 5.85 2.01
CA LYS A 93 -10.55 4.49 1.85
C LYS A 93 -10.36 3.98 0.42
N ASP A 94 -10.57 4.85 -0.56
CA ASP A 94 -10.40 4.47 -1.96
C ASP A 94 -8.98 3.99 -2.27
N LEU A 95 -7.95 4.70 -1.78
CA LEU A 95 -6.58 4.23 -1.94
C LEU A 95 -6.28 2.97 -1.14
N HIS A 96 -6.79 2.90 0.10
CA HIS A 96 -6.58 1.75 0.98
C HIS A 96 -7.11 0.44 0.38
N ASP A 97 -8.31 0.46 -0.22
CA ASP A 97 -8.90 -0.73 -0.84
C ASP A 97 -8.20 -1.18 -2.12
N ARG A 98 -7.57 -0.21 -2.82
CA ARG A 98 -6.93 -0.43 -4.12
C ARG A 98 -5.54 -1.02 -4.01
N LEU A 99 -4.92 -0.91 -2.84
CA LEU A 99 -3.58 -1.42 -2.55
C LEU A 99 -3.73 -2.72 -1.72
N PRO A 100 -3.43 -3.90 -2.29
CA PRO A 100 -3.69 -5.20 -1.65
C PRO A 100 -2.88 -5.43 -0.37
N HIS A 101 -1.78 -4.69 -0.23
CA HIS A 101 -0.78 -4.85 0.80
C HIS A 101 -0.27 -3.46 1.19
N ALA A 102 0.17 -3.32 2.44
CA ALA A 102 0.86 -2.11 2.88
C ALA A 102 2.15 -1.95 2.07
N VAL A 103 2.10 -1.11 1.04
CA VAL A 103 3.27 -0.78 0.23
C VAL A 103 4.14 0.15 1.07
N HIS A 104 5.34 -0.33 1.40
CA HIS A 104 6.38 0.50 2.00
C HIS A 104 7.37 0.85 0.90
N PRO A 105 7.17 1.99 0.19
CA PRO A 105 8.13 2.39 -0.82
C PRO A 105 9.50 2.64 -0.17
N MET A 106 10.55 2.35 -0.92
CA MET A 106 11.93 2.43 -0.44
C MET A 106 12.74 3.33 -1.39
N LEU A 107 13.61 4.15 -0.81
CA LEU A 107 14.56 4.96 -1.56
C LEU A 107 15.95 4.36 -1.43
N THR A 108 16.57 4.04 -2.58
CA THR A 108 17.91 3.48 -2.65
C THR A 108 18.75 4.28 -3.65
N LYS A 109 20.03 4.47 -3.35
CA LYS A 109 20.99 5.08 -4.27
C LYS A 109 21.79 3.98 -4.97
N LEU A 110 21.84 4.05 -6.29
CA LEU A 110 22.58 3.11 -7.13
C LEU A 110 23.53 3.88 -8.04
N THR A 111 24.71 3.31 -8.27
CA THR A 111 25.57 3.72 -9.38
C THR A 111 24.95 3.31 -10.72
N GLY A 112 25.38 3.92 -11.83
CA GLY A 112 24.87 3.58 -13.16
C GLY A 112 25.04 2.09 -13.51
N HIS A 113 26.15 1.48 -13.09
CA HIS A 113 26.39 0.04 -13.27
C HIS A 113 25.40 -0.83 -12.46
N GLU A 114 25.10 -0.46 -11.22
CA GLU A 114 24.13 -1.19 -10.39
C GLU A 114 22.71 -1.07 -10.92
N LEU A 115 22.33 0.12 -11.42
CA LEU A 115 21.04 0.32 -12.09
C LEU A 115 20.93 -0.57 -13.34
N GLN A 116 21.97 -0.60 -14.18
CA GLN A 116 21.99 -1.47 -15.36
C GLN A 116 21.83 -2.94 -14.96
N ARG A 117 22.55 -3.39 -13.92
CA ARG A 117 22.45 -4.77 -13.42
C ARG A 117 21.04 -5.08 -12.90
N LEU A 118 20.43 -4.16 -12.15
CA LEU A 118 19.06 -4.31 -11.65
C LEU A 118 18.07 -4.50 -12.82
N LEU A 119 18.15 -3.68 -13.86
CA LEU A 119 17.27 -3.78 -15.02
C LEU A 119 17.41 -5.14 -15.74
N LEU A 120 18.64 -5.65 -15.85
CA LEU A 120 18.89 -6.98 -16.43
C LEU A 120 18.28 -8.11 -15.58
N GLU A 121 18.35 -8.02 -14.25
CA GLU A 121 17.71 -9.02 -13.37
C GLU A 121 16.18 -8.97 -13.46
N ILE A 122 15.58 -7.77 -13.57
CA ILE A 122 14.13 -7.63 -13.76
C ILE A 122 13.68 -8.31 -15.06
N GLN A 123 14.39 -8.11 -16.16
CA GLN A 123 14.07 -8.73 -17.47
C GLN A 123 14.19 -10.26 -17.44
N LYS A 124 15.13 -10.82 -16.67
CA LYS A 124 15.23 -12.27 -16.52
C LYS A 124 13.98 -12.86 -15.88
N ILE A 125 13.41 -12.19 -14.89
CA ILE A 125 12.20 -12.65 -14.19
C ILE A 125 11.00 -12.73 -15.14
N GLU A 126 10.88 -11.80 -16.09
CA GLU A 126 9.83 -11.86 -17.12
C GLU A 126 9.98 -13.07 -18.06
N THR A 127 11.21 -13.53 -18.31
CA THR A 127 11.48 -14.64 -19.25
C THR A 127 11.13 -16.02 -18.67
N PHE A 128 10.85 -16.11 -17.36
CA PHE A 128 10.51 -17.38 -16.70
C PHE A 128 9.01 -17.71 -16.68
N TYR A 129 8.16 -16.85 -17.26
CA TYR A 129 6.72 -17.08 -17.48
C TYR A 129 6.42 -17.20 -18.98
#